data_AF-L9ZI26-F1
#
_entry.id   AF-L9ZI26-F1
#
_cell.length_a   1.000
_cell.length_b   1.000
_cell.length_c   1.000
_cell.angle_alpha   90.00
_cell.angle_beta   90.00
_cell.angle_gamma   90.00
#
_symmetry.space_group_name_H-M   'P 1'
#
loop_
_entity.id
_entity.type
_entity.pdbx_description
1 polymer ?
#
loop_
_entity_poly.entity_id
_entity_poly.type
_entity_poly.pdbx_seq_one_letter_code
_entity_poly.pdbx_strand_id
1 'polypeptide(L)' 'MPNINFEVDDDQYEQLKETKKRHGLTWKGMMLYAQEQLDSERGE' A
#
# COMPACT_ATOMS: atom_id res chain seq x y z
N MET A 1 17.08 12.06 -1.34
CA MET A 1 15.69 11.72 -0.96
C MET A 1 15.67 10.23 -0.65
N PRO A 2 15.04 9.78 0.45
CA PRO A 2 14.89 8.36 0.72
C PRO A 2 13.97 7.71 -0.32
N ASN A 3 14.26 6.47 -0.70
CA ASN A 3 13.47 5.67 -1.63
C ASN A 3 13.19 4.30 -1.01
N ILE A 4 11.99 3.78 -1.22
CA ILE A 4 11.54 2.47 -0.76
C ILE A 4 11.25 1.64 -2.01
N ASN A 5 11.97 0.53 -2.17
CA ASN A 5 11.73 -0.46 -3.20
C ASN A 5 11.33 -1.76 -2.52
N PHE A 6 10.39 -2.49 -3.12
CA PHE A 6 9.98 -3.80 -2.67
C PHE A 6 9.89 -4.72 -3.88
N GLU A 7 10.46 -5.92 -3.71
CA GLU A 7 10.26 -7.04 -4.63
C GLU A 7 9.08 -7.86 -4.10
N VAL A 8 8.18 -8.20 -5.01
CA VAL A 8 6.99 -9.00 -4.76
C VAL A 8 6.87 -9.98 -5.91
N ASP A 9 6.22 -11.11 -5.68
CA ASP A 9 5.89 -12.04 -6.76
C ASP A 9 4.78 -11.46 -7.67
N ASP A 10 4.56 -12.10 -8.82
CA ASP A 10 3.60 -11.64 -9.83
C ASP A 10 2.16 -11.61 -9.29
N ASP A 11 1.80 -12.59 -8.45
CA ASP A 11 0.46 -12.71 -7.88
C ASP A 11 0.19 -11.56 -6.89
N GLN A 12 1.16 -11.27 -6.02
CA GLN A 12 1.14 -10.14 -5.10
C GLN A 12 1.09 -8.82 -5.89
N TYR A 13 1.88 -8.68 -6.94
CA TYR A 13 1.88 -7.47 -7.77
C TYR A 13 0.50 -7.20 -8.38
N GLU A 14 -0.13 -8.21 -8.97
CA GLU A 14 -1.46 -8.04 -9.57
C GLU A 14 -2.54 -7.77 -8.51
N GLN A 15 -2.52 -8.44 -7.36
CA GLN A 15 -3.44 -8.15 -6.25
C GLN A 15 -3.32 -6.71 -5.74
N LEU A 16 -2.08 -6.24 -5.54
CA LEU A 16 -1.80 -4.86 -5.11
C LEU A 16 -2.26 -3.85 -6.17
N LYS A 17 -2.06 -4.17 -7.46
CA LYS A 17 -2.44 -3.32 -8.59
C LYS A 17 -3.96 -3.22 -8.74
N GLU A 18 -4.68 -4.33 -8.58
CA GLU A 18 -6.15 -4.34 -8.57
C GLU A 18 -6.72 -3.53 -7.40
N THR A 19 -6.18 -3.72 -6.20
CA THR A 19 -6.58 -2.97 -5.00
C THR A 19 -6.37 -1.48 -5.20
N LYS A 20 -5.18 -1.08 -5.65
CA LYS A 20 -4.86 0.31 -5.98
C LYS A 20 -5.87 0.90 -6.98
N LYS A 21 -6.18 0.17 -8.05
CA LYS A 21 -7.12 0.60 -9.09
C LYS A 21 -8.54 0.74 -8.55
N ARG A 22 -9.02 -0.24 -7.78
CA ARG A 22 -10.36 -0.26 -7.18
C ARG A 22 -10.63 0.96 -6.31
N HIS A 23 -9.62 1.41 -5.56
CA HIS A 23 -9.74 2.54 -4.64
C HIS A 23 -9.25 3.87 -5.23
N GLY A 24 -8.84 3.91 -6.51
CA GLY A 24 -8.37 5.14 -7.16
C GLY A 24 -7.05 5.69 -6.58
N LEU A 25 -6.21 4.82 -6.00
CA LEU A 25 -5.00 5.22 -5.29
C LEU A 25 -3.76 5.25 -6.19
N THR A 26 -2.70 5.89 -5.70
CA THR A 26 -1.32 5.66 -6.17
C THR A 26 -0.64 4.62 -5.28
N TRP A 27 0.51 4.07 -5.69
CA TRP A 27 1.28 3.16 -4.84
C TRP A 27 1.67 3.82 -3.51
N LYS A 28 2.14 5.06 -3.57
CA LYS A 28 2.43 5.88 -2.38
C LYS A 28 1.18 6.10 -1.54
N GLY A 29 0.04 6.45 -2.16
CA GLY A 29 -1.22 6.66 -1.47
C GLY A 29 -1.69 5.42 -0.73
N MET A 30 -1.57 4.25 -1.36
CA MET A 30 -1.91 2.97 -0.73
C MET A 30 -1.02 2.64 0.47
N MET A 31 0.30 2.89 0.37
CA MET A 31 1.22 2.69 1.49
C MET A 31 0.95 3.63 2.66
N LEU A 32 0.66 4.92 2.40
CA LEU A 32 0.33 5.89 3.45
C LEU A 32 -1.00 5.56 4.13
N TYR A 33 -2.01 5.15 3.34
CA TYR A 33 -3.29 4.69 3.88
C TYR A 33 -3.11 3.48 4.80
N ALA A 34 -2.34 2.47 4.38
CA ALA A 34 -2.06 1.31 5.22
C ALA A 34 -1.34 1.68 6.52
N GLN A 35 -0.37 2.60 6.47
CA GLN A 35 0.32 3.10 7.66
C GLN A 35 -0.62 3.81 8.63
N GLU A 36 -1.52 4.66 8.13
CA GLU A 36 -2.52 5.36 8.95
C GLU A 36 -3.49 4.38 9.62
N GLN A 37 -3.95 3.35 8.91
CA GLN A 37 -4.82 2.32 9.48
C GLN A 37 -4.11 1.55 10.61
N LEU A 38 -2.86 1.12 10.39
CA LEU A 38 -2.07 0.41 11.39
C LEU A 38 -1.77 1.25 12.63
N ASP A 39 -1.57 2.55 12.48
CA ASP A 39 -1.37 3.46 13.62
C ASP A 39 -2.68 3.75 14.35
N SER A 40 -3.80 3.80 13.65
CA SER A 40 -5.13 3.98 14.24
C SER A 40 -5.55 2.76 15.06
N GLU A 41 -5.26 1.55 14.58
CA GLU A 41 -5.51 0.28 15.29
C GLU A 41 -4.67 0.12 16.58
N ARG A 42 -3.55 0.84 16.70
CA ARG A 42 -2.68 0.82 17.89
C ARG A 42 -3.08 1.83 18.97
N GLY A 43 -4.04 2.71 18.68
CA GLY A 43 -4.49 3.79 19.55
C GLY A 43 -5.73 3.49 20.39
N GLU A 44 -6.30 2.28 20.32
CA GLU A 44 -7.40 1.80 21.18
C GLU A 44 -6.92 0.98 22.38
#